data_AF-A0AAE4B494-F1
#
_entry.id   AF-A0AAE4B494-F1
#
_cell.length_a   1.000
_cell.length_b   1.000
_cell.length_c   1.000
_cell.angle_alpha   90.00
_cell.angle_beta   90.00
_cell.angle_gamma   90.00
#
_symmetry.space_group_name_H-M   'P 1'
#
loop_
_entity.id
_entity.type
_entity.pdbx_description
1 polymer ?
#
loop_
_entity_poly.entity_id
_entity_poly.type
_entity_poly.pdbx_seq_one_letter_code
_entity_poly.pdbx_strand_id
1 'polypeptide(L)'
;MKRLVPLVFCIALAAPALAQPVDPAEGARELERLARAAREASAELSFEAFRDQTLYVEETGKYYVNGDTPIRNEKLLREFWEQNVRSEPPQGEDGTPEFTVMSVGGLDQIWSVADRHRLTYCVSHAFGSRHALVVGDMQAAIAAWEAVADIDFIYVAAEDDDCNNGNDRVMFDVRPVNAGGQFLAAAFFPNDPRSDRSVVIDPSSFQLDPNGNLTLRGILRHELGHTVGGRHEHTRPEAGVCFEDSDWRGVTDYDAFSVMHYPQCNGMGDWSLTLTAMDKSGVACLYGAATGFQIDTSICMPAGGAPVPVIESFGPFQIAQGAMQMVMQAPVVPGSRFRAEMTGSGDPDLYVKLDGPALVSSYDCRPYTAGADETCDFEVPAGRSLVSVAVHGYEAGEFSVTVTSTQP
;
A
#
# COMPACT_ATOMS: atom_id res chain seq x y z
N MET A 1 -12.27 -44.79 -56.04
CA MET A 1 -12.35 -43.40 -56.57
C MET A 1 -13.50 -42.70 -55.86
N LYS A 2 -13.19 -41.74 -54.98
CA LYS A 2 -14.15 -41.04 -54.11
C LYS A 2 -15.05 -40.13 -54.96
N ARG A 3 -16.34 -40.13 -54.63
CA ARG A 3 -17.40 -39.29 -55.22
C ARG A 3 -17.25 -37.85 -54.72
N LEU A 4 -17.31 -36.88 -55.64
CA LEU A 4 -17.60 -35.47 -55.33
C LEU A 4 -19.10 -35.34 -55.02
N VAL A 5 -19.42 -34.74 -53.88
CA VAL A 5 -20.69 -34.04 -53.61
C VAL A 5 -20.28 -32.71 -52.98
N PRO A 6 -20.71 -31.54 -53.50
CA PRO A 6 -20.34 -30.26 -52.92
C PRO A 6 -21.17 -30.04 -51.65
N LEU A 7 -20.46 -29.84 -50.53
CA LEU A 7 -21.04 -29.40 -49.28
C LEU A 7 -21.45 -27.94 -49.45
N VAL A 8 -22.75 -27.69 -49.62
CA VAL A 8 -23.32 -26.35 -49.55
C VAL A 8 -23.15 -25.87 -48.11
N PHE A 9 -22.18 -24.98 -47.91
CA PHE A 9 -21.99 -24.25 -46.66
C PHE A 9 -23.17 -23.26 -46.53
N CYS A 10 -24.13 -23.56 -45.65
CA CYS A 10 -25.00 -22.52 -45.12
C CYS A 10 -24.14 -21.59 -44.27
N ILE A 11 -23.68 -20.49 -44.87
CA ILE A 11 -23.19 -19.34 -44.12
C ILE A 11 -24.42 -18.76 -43.43
N ALA A 12 -24.62 -19.13 -42.17
CA ALA A 12 -25.36 -18.28 -41.27
C ALA A 12 -24.53 -17.00 -41.14
N LEU A 13 -24.98 -15.94 -41.80
CA LEU A 13 -24.52 -14.58 -41.54
C LEU A 13 -24.81 -14.30 -40.06
N ALA A 14 -23.82 -14.54 -39.20
CA ALA A 14 -23.75 -13.83 -37.94
C ALA A 14 -23.61 -12.36 -38.33
N ALA A 15 -24.71 -11.61 -38.22
CA ALA A 15 -24.64 -10.17 -38.22
C ALA A 15 -23.56 -9.75 -37.22
N PRO A 16 -22.72 -8.74 -37.51
CA PRO A 16 -21.86 -8.19 -36.49
C PRO A 16 -22.78 -7.81 -35.34
N ALA A 17 -22.58 -8.42 -34.17
CA ALA A 17 -23.18 -7.92 -32.95
C ALA A 17 -22.62 -6.52 -32.78
N LEU A 18 -23.37 -5.52 -33.26
CA LEU A 18 -23.12 -4.13 -32.94
C LEU A 18 -23.17 -4.10 -31.42
N ALA A 19 -22.03 -3.82 -30.79
CA ALA A 19 -21.99 -3.50 -29.37
C ALA A 19 -23.07 -2.43 -29.15
N GLN A 20 -24.15 -2.81 -28.50
CA GLN A 20 -25.20 -1.87 -28.18
C GLN A 20 -24.57 -0.83 -27.25
N PRO A 21 -24.83 0.47 -27.45
CA PRO A 21 -24.39 1.47 -26.51
C PRO A 21 -25.04 1.14 -25.16
N VAL A 22 -24.25 0.56 -24.25
CA VAL A 22 -24.69 0.31 -22.88
C VAL A 22 -24.79 1.68 -22.23
N ASP A 23 -25.96 1.99 -21.66
CA ASP A 23 -26.11 3.16 -20.80
C ASP A 23 -25.01 3.09 -19.73
N PRO A 24 -24.14 4.10 -19.58
CA PRO A 24 -23.08 4.10 -18.57
C PRO A 24 -23.59 3.76 -17.16
N ALA A 25 -24.83 4.13 -16.82
CA ALA A 25 -25.45 3.77 -15.54
C ALA A 25 -25.85 2.28 -15.46
N GLU A 26 -26.23 1.66 -16.57
CA GLU A 26 -26.50 0.22 -16.66
C GLU A 26 -25.20 -0.60 -16.63
N GLY A 27 -24.16 -0.10 -17.29
CA GLY A 27 -22.81 -0.65 -17.21
C GLY A 27 -22.27 -0.65 -15.79
N ALA A 28 -22.36 0.48 -15.08
CA ALA A 28 -21.92 0.59 -13.69
C ALA A 28 -22.64 -0.41 -12.75
N ARG A 29 -23.96 -0.56 -12.90
CA ARG A 29 -24.75 -1.52 -12.10
C ARG A 29 -24.37 -2.97 -12.36
N GLU A 30 -24.13 -3.32 -13.63
CA GLU A 30 -23.73 -4.68 -14.00
C GLU A 30 -22.31 -5.00 -13.51
N LEU A 31 -21.41 -4.03 -13.54
CA LEU A 31 -20.07 -4.16 -12.97
C LEU A 31 -20.13 -4.37 -11.46
N GLU A 32 -20.91 -3.56 -10.73
CA GLU A 32 -21.12 -3.73 -9.28
C GLU A 32 -21.63 -5.14 -8.96
N ARG A 33 -22.55 -5.67 -9.77
CA ARG A 33 -23.06 -7.04 -9.64
C ARG A 33 -21.99 -8.10 -9.86
N LEU A 34 -21.13 -7.92 -10.86
CA LEU A 34 -20.04 -8.86 -11.18
C LEU A 34 -18.94 -8.83 -10.12
N ALA A 35 -18.53 -7.65 -9.64
CA ALA A 35 -17.58 -7.52 -8.54
C ALA A 35 -18.12 -8.14 -7.25
N ARG A 36 -19.40 -7.94 -6.93
CA ARG A 36 -20.05 -8.60 -5.79
C ARG A 36 -20.02 -10.12 -5.91
N ALA A 37 -20.35 -10.66 -7.09
CA ALA A 37 -20.31 -12.10 -7.32
C ALA A 37 -18.87 -12.69 -7.25
N ALA A 38 -17.87 -11.97 -7.77
CA ALA A 38 -16.47 -12.37 -7.68
C ALA A 38 -15.95 -12.36 -6.22
N ARG A 39 -16.40 -11.37 -5.44
CA ARG A 39 -16.11 -11.28 -4.01
C ARG A 39 -16.76 -12.42 -3.23
N GLU A 40 -18.04 -12.69 -3.46
CA GLU A 40 -18.77 -13.82 -2.83
C GLU A 40 -18.06 -15.14 -3.11
N ALA A 41 -17.65 -15.39 -4.36
CA ALA A 41 -16.89 -16.58 -4.73
C ALA A 41 -15.53 -16.68 -4.01
N SER A 42 -14.86 -15.55 -3.78
CA SER A 42 -13.57 -15.49 -3.08
C SER A 42 -13.73 -15.67 -1.57
N ALA A 43 -14.80 -15.15 -0.97
CA ALA A 43 -15.13 -15.29 0.45
C ALA A 43 -15.49 -16.73 0.84
N GLU A 44 -15.95 -17.55 -0.11
CA GLU A 44 -16.25 -18.97 0.08
C GLU A 44 -15.00 -19.88 0.07
N LEU A 45 -13.84 -19.39 -0.40
CA LEU A 45 -12.60 -20.15 -0.39
C LEU A 45 -12.12 -20.38 1.04
N SER A 46 -11.66 -21.59 1.39
CA SER A 46 -10.90 -21.77 2.62
C SER A 46 -9.55 -21.04 2.53
N PHE A 47 -8.94 -20.72 3.67
CA PHE A 47 -7.61 -20.11 3.66
C PHE A 47 -6.60 -20.95 2.87
N GLU A 48 -6.63 -22.27 3.01
CA GLU A 48 -5.71 -23.17 2.31
C GLU A 48 -5.88 -23.07 0.79
N ALA A 49 -7.13 -23.00 0.31
CA ALA A 49 -7.43 -22.81 -1.11
C ALA A 49 -7.00 -21.42 -1.60
N PHE A 50 -7.15 -20.37 -0.79
CA PHE A 50 -6.69 -19.01 -1.09
C PHE A 50 -5.16 -18.92 -1.14
N ARG A 51 -4.47 -19.46 -0.13
CA ARG A 51 -3.00 -19.52 -0.06
C ARG A 51 -2.41 -20.25 -1.27
N ASP A 52 -2.96 -21.41 -1.63
CA ASP A 52 -2.45 -22.22 -2.74
C ASP A 52 -2.71 -21.57 -4.12
N GLN A 53 -3.65 -20.63 -4.19
CA GLN A 53 -3.91 -19.81 -5.39
C GLN A 53 -3.12 -18.50 -5.40
N THR A 54 -2.57 -18.07 -4.26
CA THR A 54 -1.80 -16.84 -4.15
C THR A 54 -0.38 -17.08 -4.67
N LEU A 55 0.12 -16.19 -5.54
CA LEU A 55 1.48 -16.28 -6.07
C LEU A 55 2.49 -16.25 -4.93
N TYR A 56 3.39 -17.22 -4.88
CA TYR A 56 4.53 -17.22 -3.97
C TYR A 56 5.83 -17.18 -4.78
N VAL A 57 6.71 -16.21 -4.47
CA VAL A 57 8.01 -16.10 -5.12
C VAL A 57 9.09 -16.54 -4.14
N GLU A 58 9.65 -17.74 -4.37
CA GLU A 58 10.64 -18.36 -3.47
C GLU A 58 11.88 -17.46 -3.25
N GLU A 59 12.31 -16.72 -4.27
CA GLU A 59 13.49 -15.83 -4.21
C GLU A 59 13.28 -14.64 -3.25
N THR A 60 12.04 -14.20 -3.05
CA THR A 60 11.72 -13.15 -2.08
C THR A 60 11.21 -13.72 -0.76
N GLY A 61 10.73 -14.96 -0.77
CA GLY A 61 10.11 -15.60 0.39
C GLY A 61 8.69 -15.08 0.68
N LYS A 62 8.06 -14.36 -0.25
CA LYS A 62 6.81 -13.64 -0.04
C LYS A 62 5.68 -14.15 -0.94
N TYR A 63 4.45 -13.96 -0.45
CA TYR A 63 3.24 -14.06 -1.26
C TYR A 63 2.98 -12.72 -1.96
N TYR A 64 2.33 -12.75 -3.11
CA TYR A 64 1.95 -11.55 -3.86
C TYR A 64 0.45 -11.58 -4.12
N VAL A 65 -0.23 -10.55 -3.61
CA VAL A 65 -1.65 -10.31 -3.82
C VAL A 65 -1.81 -9.12 -4.77
N ASN A 66 -2.98 -9.00 -5.39
CA ASN A 66 -3.34 -7.86 -6.25
C ASN A 66 -2.44 -7.59 -7.46
N GLY A 67 -1.57 -8.56 -7.80
CA GLY A 67 -0.64 -8.49 -8.94
C GLY A 67 0.81 -8.33 -8.49
N ASP A 68 1.06 -7.42 -7.55
CA ASP A 68 2.41 -6.92 -7.22
C ASP A 68 2.58 -6.55 -5.73
N THR A 69 1.54 -6.67 -4.89
CA THR A 69 1.61 -6.30 -3.47
C THR A 69 2.18 -7.44 -2.63
N PRO A 70 3.35 -7.29 -1.99
CA PRO A 70 3.98 -8.37 -1.24
C PRO A 70 3.38 -8.57 0.16
N ILE A 71 3.05 -9.81 0.51
CA ILE A 71 2.66 -10.26 1.87
C ILE A 71 3.75 -11.19 2.41
N ARG A 72 4.38 -10.77 3.52
CA ARG A 72 5.68 -11.30 3.97
C ARG A 72 5.68 -12.79 4.35
N ASN A 73 4.55 -13.33 4.83
CA ASN A 73 4.48 -14.72 5.27
C ASN A 73 3.02 -15.23 5.33
N GLU A 74 2.87 -16.54 5.54
CA GLU A 74 1.57 -17.22 5.58
C GLU A 74 0.67 -16.72 6.72
N LYS A 75 1.23 -16.27 7.85
CA LYS A 75 0.45 -15.66 8.94
C LYS A 75 -0.22 -14.38 8.45
N LEU A 76 0.54 -13.46 7.85
CA LEU A 76 0.00 -12.21 7.30
C LEU A 76 -0.95 -12.47 6.13
N LEU A 77 -0.71 -13.52 5.33
CA LEU A 77 -1.64 -13.90 4.27
C LEU A 77 -2.97 -14.41 4.83
N ARG A 78 -2.94 -15.14 5.95
CA ARG A 78 -4.16 -15.59 6.64
C ARG A 78 -4.94 -14.42 7.20
N GLU A 79 -4.26 -13.47 7.81
CA GLU A 79 -4.87 -12.24 8.32
C GLU A 79 -5.48 -11.41 7.18
N PHE A 80 -4.77 -11.26 6.06
CA PHE A 80 -5.31 -10.64 4.84
C PHE A 80 -6.58 -11.37 4.36
N TRP A 81 -6.56 -12.70 4.27
CA TRP A 81 -7.73 -13.47 3.85
C TRP A 81 -8.91 -13.30 4.81
N GLU A 82 -8.68 -13.35 6.13
CA GLU A 82 -9.75 -13.21 7.13
C GLU A 82 -10.38 -11.81 7.13
N GLN A 83 -9.56 -10.77 7.00
CA GLN A 83 -9.99 -9.38 7.08
C GLN A 83 -10.56 -8.87 5.76
N ASN A 84 -9.95 -9.25 4.64
CA ASN A 84 -10.18 -8.59 3.36
C ASN A 84 -10.89 -9.47 2.33
N VAL A 85 -10.82 -10.79 2.47
CA VAL A 85 -11.47 -11.75 1.56
C VAL A 85 -12.72 -12.36 2.18
N ARG A 86 -12.67 -12.76 3.45
CA ARG A 86 -13.77 -13.45 4.15
C ARG A 86 -14.79 -12.50 4.77
N SER A 87 -14.38 -11.32 5.19
CA SER A 87 -15.25 -10.33 5.85
C SER A 87 -15.85 -9.34 4.82
N GLU A 88 -17.12 -8.96 5.00
CA GLU A 88 -17.69 -7.83 4.24
C GLU A 88 -17.06 -6.52 4.74
N PRO A 89 -16.70 -5.57 3.86
CA PRO A 89 -16.20 -4.27 4.30
C PRO A 89 -17.34 -3.50 4.97
N PRO A 90 -17.04 -2.55 5.87
CA PRO A 90 -18.01 -1.54 6.28
C PRO A 90 -18.55 -0.83 5.02
N GLN A 91 -19.87 -0.63 4.94
CA GLN A 91 -20.44 0.23 3.89
C GLN A 91 -19.96 1.66 4.15
N GLY A 92 -19.17 2.23 3.24
CA GLY A 92 -18.81 3.65 3.28
C GLY A 92 -20.07 4.51 3.22
N GLU A 93 -20.16 5.52 4.10
CA GLU A 93 -21.19 6.55 3.99
C GLU A 93 -20.97 7.38 2.72
N ASP A 94 -22.10 7.75 2.08
CA ASP A 94 -22.15 8.51 0.84
C ASP A 94 -21.23 9.74 0.84
N GLY A 95 -20.33 9.79 -0.15
CA GLY A 95 -19.61 10.97 -0.59
C GLY A 95 -18.23 11.14 0.02
N THR A 96 -17.19 10.72 -0.71
CA THR A 96 -15.82 11.14 -0.40
C THR A 96 -14.92 11.17 -1.65
N PRO A 97 -14.06 12.21 -1.80
CA PRO A 97 -13.14 12.38 -2.93
C PRO A 97 -11.71 11.86 -2.63
N GLU A 98 -11.15 10.84 -3.32
CA GLU A 98 -10.03 10.05 -2.76
C GLU A 98 -8.86 9.59 -3.71
N PHE A 99 -7.58 9.55 -3.26
CA PHE A 99 -6.30 9.00 -3.84
C PHE A 99 -5.85 7.98 -2.81
N THR A 100 -5.52 6.75 -3.19
CA THR A 100 -5.47 5.70 -2.17
C THR A 100 -4.12 5.69 -1.45
N VAL A 101 -4.09 5.89 -0.13
CA VAL A 101 -2.92 5.61 0.72
C VAL A 101 -3.18 4.38 1.58
N MET A 102 -2.15 3.56 1.82
CA MET A 102 -2.25 2.40 2.70
C MET A 102 -2.59 2.89 4.11
N SER A 103 -3.67 2.35 4.66
CA SER A 103 -4.18 2.71 5.98
C SER A 103 -4.40 1.44 6.79
N VAL A 104 -3.47 1.14 7.69
CA VAL A 104 -3.61 -0.02 8.57
C VAL A 104 -4.20 0.46 9.89
N GLY A 105 -5.42 0.04 10.21
CA GLY A 105 -6.13 0.50 11.41
C GLY A 105 -6.51 1.99 11.41
N GLY A 106 -6.63 2.60 10.22
CA GLY A 106 -6.99 4.02 10.06
C GLY A 106 -5.80 5.00 10.01
N LEU A 107 -4.56 4.50 9.88
CA LEU A 107 -3.32 5.28 9.95
C LEU A 107 -2.56 5.22 8.64
N ASP A 108 -2.23 6.37 8.03
CA ASP A 108 -1.49 6.45 6.77
C ASP A 108 -0.06 5.90 6.93
N GLN A 109 0.30 4.89 6.13
CA GLN A 109 1.64 4.29 6.13
C GLN A 109 2.60 5.10 5.23
N ILE A 110 3.04 6.25 5.72
CA ILE A 110 3.93 7.20 5.01
C ILE A 110 5.25 7.42 5.75
N TRP A 111 6.28 7.91 5.05
CA TRP A 111 7.57 8.24 5.68
C TRP A 111 7.44 9.41 6.66
N SER A 112 8.17 9.30 7.78
CA SER A 112 8.20 10.35 8.79
C SER A 112 8.85 11.63 8.26
N VAL A 113 8.56 12.78 8.90
CA VAL A 113 9.26 14.05 8.60
C VAL A 113 10.79 13.93 8.79
N ALA A 114 11.24 13.04 9.68
CA ALA A 114 12.66 12.81 9.91
C ALA A 114 13.34 12.00 8.79
N ASP A 115 12.58 11.17 8.08
CA ASP A 115 13.11 10.21 7.11
C ASP A 115 12.84 10.59 5.66
N ARG A 116 11.78 11.35 5.39
CA ARG A 116 11.31 11.66 4.02
C ARG A 116 12.34 12.37 3.13
N HIS A 117 13.35 13.01 3.71
CA HIS A 117 14.45 13.69 3.01
C HIS A 117 15.72 12.84 2.88
N ARG A 118 15.67 11.56 3.27
CA ARG A 118 16.83 10.67 3.37
C ARG A 118 16.50 9.24 2.92
N LEU A 119 15.61 9.09 1.94
CA LEU A 119 15.21 7.80 1.38
C LEU A 119 16.34 7.21 0.53
N THR A 120 17.36 6.67 1.20
CA THR A 120 18.57 6.14 0.56
C THR A 120 18.28 4.81 -0.14
N TYR A 121 18.80 4.64 -1.35
CA TYR A 121 18.64 3.41 -2.12
C TYR A 121 19.88 3.07 -2.95
N CYS A 122 20.02 1.80 -3.31
CA CYS A 122 21.04 1.30 -4.23
C CYS A 122 20.38 0.60 -5.43
N VAL A 123 21.15 0.33 -6.48
CA VAL A 123 20.70 -0.46 -7.63
C VAL A 123 21.67 -1.60 -7.89
N SER A 124 21.20 -2.83 -7.77
CA SER A 124 22.04 -4.02 -7.80
C SER A 124 22.77 -4.22 -9.13
N HIS A 125 24.08 -4.47 -9.07
CA HIS A 125 24.85 -4.89 -10.24
C HIS A 125 24.41 -6.25 -10.83
N ALA A 126 23.54 -7.00 -10.14
CA ALA A 126 22.92 -8.21 -10.68
C ALA A 126 22.10 -7.96 -11.97
N PHE A 127 21.69 -6.71 -12.26
CA PHE A 127 21.11 -6.35 -13.55
C PHE A 127 22.10 -6.45 -14.74
N GLY A 128 23.40 -6.66 -14.47
CA GLY A 128 24.42 -6.82 -15.49
C GLY A 128 24.51 -5.60 -16.41
N SER A 129 24.49 -5.83 -17.74
CA SER A 129 24.55 -4.75 -18.73
C SER A 129 23.37 -3.78 -18.69
N ARG A 130 22.28 -4.12 -17.96
CA ARG A 130 21.10 -3.26 -17.80
C ARG A 130 21.19 -2.33 -16.59
N HIS A 131 22.20 -2.48 -15.73
CA HIS A 131 22.34 -1.68 -14.50
C HIS A 131 22.20 -0.16 -14.75
N ALA A 132 22.95 0.39 -15.70
CA ALA A 132 22.89 1.81 -16.03
C ALA A 132 21.52 2.28 -16.53
N LEU A 133 20.78 1.40 -17.22
CA LEU A 133 19.41 1.68 -17.67
C LEU A 133 18.44 1.73 -16.47
N VAL A 134 18.55 0.76 -15.55
CA VAL A 134 17.72 0.74 -14.34
C VAL A 134 18.01 1.95 -13.45
N VAL A 135 19.28 2.33 -13.25
CA VAL A 135 19.65 3.56 -12.52
C VAL A 135 19.00 4.79 -13.16
N GLY A 136 19.11 4.94 -14.48
CA GLY A 136 18.56 6.08 -15.19
C GLY A 136 17.03 6.16 -15.13
N ASP A 137 16.33 5.04 -15.29
CA ASP A 137 14.87 5.02 -15.21
C ASP A 137 14.33 5.16 -13.78
N MET A 138 15.02 4.61 -12.77
CA MET A 138 14.72 4.88 -11.35
C MET A 138 14.85 6.37 -11.03
N GLN A 139 15.97 7.00 -11.39
CA GLN A 139 16.17 8.43 -11.14
C GLN A 139 15.14 9.30 -11.85
N ALA A 140 14.78 8.96 -13.10
CA ALA A 140 13.76 9.68 -13.85
C ALA A 140 12.35 9.49 -13.28
N ALA A 141 12.04 8.32 -12.72
CA ALA A 141 10.77 8.05 -12.05
C ALA A 141 10.69 8.77 -10.69
N ILE A 142 11.76 8.73 -9.89
CA ILE A 142 11.92 9.47 -8.63
C ILE A 142 11.73 10.97 -8.85
N ALA A 143 12.39 11.53 -9.87
CA ALA A 143 12.31 12.96 -10.16
C ALA A 143 10.87 13.43 -10.46
N ALA A 144 9.97 12.54 -10.90
CA ALA A 144 8.56 12.90 -11.09
C ALA A 144 7.83 13.09 -9.76
N TRP A 145 8.17 12.30 -8.73
CA TRP A 145 7.60 12.40 -7.39
C TRP A 145 8.20 13.57 -6.59
N GLU A 146 9.52 13.74 -6.63
CA GLU A 146 10.24 14.87 -5.97
C GLU A 146 9.88 16.23 -6.58
N ALA A 147 9.43 16.26 -7.85
CA ALA A 147 8.98 17.50 -8.49
C ALA A 147 7.68 18.07 -7.88
N VAL A 148 6.94 17.27 -7.10
CA VAL A 148 5.62 17.66 -6.58
C VAL A 148 5.50 17.54 -5.06
N ALA A 149 6.20 16.59 -4.44
CA ALA A 149 6.19 16.38 -2.99
C ALA A 149 7.52 16.70 -2.33
N ASP A 150 7.46 17.11 -1.06
CA ASP A 150 8.59 17.41 -0.19
C ASP A 150 9.23 16.12 0.36
N ILE A 151 9.83 15.35 -0.54
CA ILE A 151 10.52 14.08 -0.28
C ILE A 151 11.83 14.05 -1.08
N ASP A 152 12.87 13.40 -0.55
CA ASP A 152 14.15 13.22 -1.23
C ASP A 152 14.63 11.77 -1.18
N PHE A 153 14.91 11.22 -2.36
CA PHE A 153 15.54 9.92 -2.57
C PHE A 153 17.02 10.12 -2.89
N ILE A 154 17.86 9.29 -2.26
CA ILE A 154 19.31 9.43 -2.36
C ILE A 154 19.91 8.15 -2.91
N TYR A 155 20.35 8.19 -4.17
CA TYR A 155 21.06 7.07 -4.77
C TYR A 155 22.47 6.93 -4.20
N VAL A 156 22.78 5.76 -3.64
CA VAL A 156 24.06 5.44 -3.01
C VAL A 156 24.79 4.40 -3.88
N ALA A 157 25.38 4.86 -4.99
CA ALA A 157 26.09 3.98 -5.93
C ALA A 157 27.21 3.14 -5.30
N ALA A 158 27.78 3.60 -4.18
CA ALA A 158 28.80 2.85 -3.43
C ALA A 158 28.28 1.53 -2.83
N GLU A 159 26.96 1.36 -2.75
CA GLU A 159 26.30 0.18 -2.18
C GLU A 159 25.76 -0.78 -3.27
N ASP A 160 25.98 -0.50 -4.55
CA ASP A 160 25.45 -1.30 -5.67
C ASP A 160 26.01 -2.72 -5.74
N ASP A 161 27.24 -2.93 -5.29
CA ASP A 161 27.89 -4.25 -5.19
C ASP A 161 27.25 -5.14 -4.11
N ASP A 162 26.66 -4.53 -3.07
CA ASP A 162 25.98 -5.21 -1.96
C ASP A 162 24.51 -4.79 -1.86
N CYS A 163 23.89 -4.50 -3.01
CA CYS A 163 22.52 -4.02 -3.05
C CYS A 163 21.53 -5.17 -2.94
N ASN A 164 21.15 -5.49 -1.71
CA ASN A 164 20.20 -6.53 -1.35
C ASN A 164 19.42 -6.15 -0.08
N ASN A 165 18.49 -7.01 0.31
CA ASN A 165 17.58 -6.79 1.42
C ASN A 165 18.24 -6.91 2.81
N GLY A 166 19.50 -7.35 2.89
CA GLY A 166 20.30 -7.34 4.13
C GLY A 166 21.20 -6.12 4.29
N ASN A 167 21.24 -5.19 3.32
CA ASN A 167 22.11 -4.02 3.39
C ASN A 167 21.45 -2.86 4.15
N ASP A 168 21.80 -2.72 5.43
CA ASP A 168 21.27 -1.67 6.31
C ASP A 168 21.87 -0.27 6.08
N ARG A 169 22.79 -0.09 5.12
CA ARG A 169 23.34 1.23 4.77
C ARG A 169 22.45 2.05 3.84
N VAL A 170 21.44 1.40 3.25
CA VAL A 170 20.38 2.04 2.47
C VAL A 170 19.03 1.70 3.08
N MET A 171 18.01 2.54 2.85
CA MET A 171 16.65 2.28 3.33
C MET A 171 15.93 1.18 2.55
N PHE A 172 16.26 1.02 1.27
CA PHE A 172 15.74 -0.05 0.42
C PHE A 172 16.69 -0.38 -0.74
N ASP A 173 16.54 -1.58 -1.30
CA ASP A 173 17.32 -2.06 -2.45
C ASP A 173 16.47 -2.15 -3.72
N VAL A 174 17.08 -1.90 -4.89
CA VAL A 174 16.49 -2.18 -6.20
C VAL A 174 17.23 -3.36 -6.82
N ARG A 175 16.55 -4.49 -7.04
CA ARG A 175 17.20 -5.74 -7.48
C ARG A 175 16.36 -6.54 -8.47
N PRO A 176 16.98 -7.38 -9.31
CA PRO A 176 16.22 -8.31 -10.15
C PRO A 176 15.56 -9.39 -9.30
N VAL A 177 14.46 -9.95 -9.82
CA VAL A 177 13.80 -11.17 -9.32
C VAL A 177 13.33 -11.99 -10.51
N ASN A 178 13.20 -13.31 -10.37
CA ASN A 178 12.51 -14.12 -11.39
C ASN A 178 11.11 -14.52 -10.91
N ALA A 179 10.11 -13.69 -11.23
CA ALA A 179 8.70 -13.98 -10.98
C ALA A 179 8.04 -14.71 -12.17
N GLY A 180 8.80 -15.07 -13.22
CA GLY A 180 8.28 -15.74 -14.40
C GLY A 180 7.30 -14.89 -15.20
N GLY A 181 7.40 -13.56 -15.11
CA GLY A 181 6.50 -12.61 -15.76
C GLY A 181 5.10 -12.55 -15.15
N GLN A 182 4.91 -13.05 -13.92
CA GLN A 182 3.63 -12.92 -13.20
C GLN A 182 3.36 -11.48 -12.76
N PHE A 183 4.43 -10.71 -12.51
CA PHE A 183 4.42 -9.26 -12.42
C PHE A 183 5.62 -8.68 -13.18
N LEU A 184 5.57 -7.38 -13.46
CA LEU A 184 6.64 -6.65 -14.13
C LEU A 184 7.64 -6.10 -13.10
N ALA A 185 7.14 -5.48 -12.04
CA ALA A 185 7.88 -5.12 -10.86
C ALA A 185 6.96 -5.22 -9.64
N ALA A 186 7.53 -5.05 -8.46
CA ALA A 186 6.80 -4.97 -7.20
C ALA A 186 7.61 -4.16 -6.19
N ALA A 187 6.91 -3.47 -5.29
CA ALA A 187 7.51 -2.62 -4.26
C ALA A 187 6.93 -2.88 -2.87
N PHE A 188 7.66 -2.37 -1.89
CA PHE A 188 7.33 -2.41 -0.48
C PHE A 188 6.54 -1.16 -0.06
N PHE A 189 5.96 -1.17 1.15
CA PHE A 189 5.34 0.00 1.77
C PHE A 189 6.22 0.58 2.89
N PRO A 190 6.13 1.90 3.21
CA PRO A 190 7.02 2.55 4.18
C PRO A 190 7.15 1.87 5.55
N ASN A 191 6.09 1.20 6.01
CA ASN A 191 6.03 0.49 7.29
C ASN A 191 6.66 -0.90 7.27
N ASP A 192 7.09 -1.40 6.11
CA ASP A 192 7.82 -2.66 6.03
C ASP A 192 9.18 -2.56 6.75
N PRO A 193 9.58 -3.61 7.50
CA PRO A 193 10.90 -3.65 8.10
C PRO A 193 11.96 -3.65 7.00
N ARG A 194 13.17 -3.14 7.30
CA ARG A 194 14.24 -2.99 6.30
C ARG A 194 14.49 -4.26 5.46
N SER A 195 14.46 -5.44 6.08
CA SER A 195 14.64 -6.74 5.42
C SER A 195 13.63 -7.04 4.31
N ASP A 196 12.51 -6.32 4.30
CA ASP A 196 11.42 -6.47 3.35
C ASP A 196 11.30 -5.30 2.38
N ARG A 197 12.09 -4.23 2.55
CA ARG A 197 12.07 -3.05 1.70
C ARG A 197 12.93 -3.24 0.46
N SER A 198 12.34 -3.82 -0.58
CA SER A 198 12.96 -3.96 -1.90
C SER A 198 11.99 -3.55 -3.01
N VAL A 199 12.50 -2.86 -4.02
CA VAL A 199 11.85 -2.76 -5.33
C VAL A 199 12.44 -3.86 -6.20
N VAL A 200 11.61 -4.81 -6.61
CA VAL A 200 12.04 -5.96 -7.41
C VAL A 200 11.56 -5.84 -8.84
N ILE A 201 12.42 -6.19 -9.81
CA ILE A 201 12.12 -6.05 -11.24
C ILE A 201 12.26 -7.41 -11.93
N ASP A 202 11.20 -7.88 -12.57
CA ASP A 202 11.21 -9.11 -13.35
C ASP A 202 11.84 -8.88 -14.75
N PRO A 203 12.58 -9.86 -15.31
CA PRO A 203 13.14 -9.77 -16.65
C PRO A 203 12.15 -9.47 -17.79
N SER A 204 10.86 -9.75 -17.61
CA SER A 204 9.80 -9.40 -18.57
C SER A 204 9.63 -7.89 -18.76
N SER A 205 9.97 -7.07 -17.76
CA SER A 205 9.96 -5.60 -17.84
C SER A 205 10.94 -5.02 -18.86
N PHE A 206 11.89 -5.81 -19.33
CA PHE A 206 12.83 -5.42 -20.39
C PHE A 206 12.41 -5.92 -21.78
N GLN A 207 11.26 -6.59 -21.88
CA GLN A 207 10.73 -7.19 -23.12
C GLN A 207 9.44 -6.49 -23.59
N LEU A 208 9.19 -5.29 -23.06
CA LEU A 208 8.04 -4.46 -23.42
C LEU A 208 8.09 -4.07 -24.90
N ASP A 209 6.92 -3.85 -25.50
CA ASP A 209 6.82 -3.35 -26.88
C ASP A 209 7.50 -1.98 -26.98
N PRO A 210 8.57 -1.83 -27.78
CA PRO A 210 9.27 -0.56 -27.92
C PRO A 210 8.43 0.54 -28.58
N ASN A 211 7.29 0.20 -29.20
CA ASN A 211 6.32 1.16 -29.74
C ASN A 211 5.10 1.35 -28.83
N GLY A 212 5.03 0.60 -27.72
CA GLY A 212 4.01 0.76 -26.71
C GLY A 212 4.27 1.96 -25.80
N ASN A 213 3.23 2.43 -25.11
CA ASN A 213 3.35 3.51 -24.14
C ASN A 213 3.98 3.05 -22.81
N LEU A 214 3.85 1.75 -22.49
CA LEU A 214 4.41 1.18 -21.27
C LEU A 214 5.92 1.05 -21.36
N THR A 215 6.61 1.62 -20.39
CA THR A 215 8.07 1.61 -20.29
C THR A 215 8.49 1.18 -18.88
N LEU A 216 9.73 0.71 -18.73
CA LEU A 216 10.29 0.43 -17.40
C LEU A 216 10.17 1.65 -16.49
N ARG A 217 10.47 2.86 -16.99
CA ARG A 217 10.28 4.10 -16.24
C ARG A 217 8.85 4.31 -15.75
N GLY A 218 7.85 4.01 -16.59
CA GLY A 218 6.45 4.10 -16.21
C GLY A 218 6.12 3.14 -15.07
N ILE A 219 6.57 1.88 -15.20
CA ILE A 219 6.40 0.84 -14.16
C ILE A 219 7.07 1.27 -12.87
N LEU A 220 8.34 1.70 -12.90
CA LEU A 220 9.04 2.16 -11.71
C LEU A 220 8.41 3.39 -11.07
N ARG A 221 7.75 4.26 -11.86
CA ARG A 221 6.97 5.39 -11.32
C ARG A 221 5.78 4.91 -10.49
N HIS A 222 5.10 3.87 -10.97
CA HIS A 222 4.04 3.18 -10.24
C HIS A 222 4.57 2.53 -8.96
N GLU A 223 5.63 1.71 -9.06
CA GLU A 223 6.25 1.06 -7.89
C GLU A 223 6.68 2.06 -6.81
N LEU A 224 7.25 3.19 -7.23
CA LEU A 224 7.63 4.26 -6.32
C LEU A 224 6.42 4.86 -5.59
N GLY A 225 5.22 4.82 -6.18
CA GLY A 225 3.97 5.15 -5.52
C GLY A 225 3.76 4.32 -4.26
N HIS A 226 3.96 3.00 -4.32
CA HIS A 226 3.93 2.11 -3.14
C HIS A 226 5.01 2.48 -2.12
N THR A 227 6.23 2.78 -2.58
CA THR A 227 7.32 3.18 -1.67
C THR A 227 7.05 4.47 -0.92
N VAL A 228 6.09 5.30 -1.36
CA VAL A 228 5.64 6.51 -0.66
C VAL A 228 4.28 6.34 0.03
N GLY A 229 3.75 5.12 0.07
CA GLY A 229 2.51 4.76 0.76
C GLY A 229 1.26 4.69 -0.14
N GLY A 230 1.38 5.04 -1.42
CA GLY A 230 0.29 4.96 -2.39
C GLY A 230 -0.15 3.53 -2.62
N ARG A 231 -1.45 3.29 -2.63
CA ARG A 231 -2.09 2.00 -2.94
C ARG A 231 -2.66 2.05 -4.35
N HIS A 232 -3.04 0.89 -4.87
CA HIS A 232 -3.75 0.87 -6.12
C HIS A 232 -5.05 1.67 -6.06
N GLU A 233 -5.33 2.38 -7.14
CA GLU A 233 -6.55 3.16 -7.26
C GLU A 233 -7.78 2.25 -7.39
N HIS A 234 -7.58 1.03 -7.89
CA HIS A 234 -8.64 0.07 -8.10
C HIS A 234 -9.05 -0.69 -6.83
N THR A 235 -8.43 -0.47 -5.67
CA THR A 235 -8.89 -1.03 -4.38
C THR A 235 -10.30 -0.55 -4.01
N ARG A 236 -10.79 0.43 -4.73
CA ARG A 236 -11.96 1.21 -4.39
C ARG A 236 -13.25 0.67 -4.98
N PRO A 237 -14.38 0.87 -4.27
CA PRO A 237 -15.69 0.48 -4.78
C PRO A 237 -15.99 1.02 -6.20
N GLU A 238 -15.53 2.23 -6.52
CA GLU A 238 -15.76 2.92 -7.80
C GLU A 238 -15.11 2.22 -9.00
N ALA A 239 -14.03 1.46 -8.79
CA ALA A 239 -13.39 0.69 -9.86
C ALA A 239 -14.25 -0.50 -10.32
N GLY A 240 -15.07 -1.05 -9.42
CA GLY A 240 -16.18 -1.95 -9.73
C GLY A 240 -15.83 -3.30 -10.38
N VAL A 241 -14.55 -3.67 -10.53
CA VAL A 241 -14.13 -4.94 -11.18
C VAL A 241 -13.07 -5.67 -10.36
N CYS A 242 -12.07 -4.95 -9.86
CA CYS A 242 -11.06 -5.49 -8.98
C CYS A 242 -11.29 -4.95 -7.57
N PHE A 243 -11.12 -5.79 -6.57
CA PHE A 243 -11.10 -5.39 -5.17
C PHE A 243 -9.86 -6.02 -4.55
N GLU A 244 -9.09 -5.21 -3.85
CA GLU A 244 -7.86 -5.63 -3.20
C GLU A 244 -8.13 -5.91 -1.72
N ASP A 245 -8.41 -4.86 -0.94
CA ASP A 245 -8.77 -4.89 0.46
C ASP A 245 -9.37 -3.54 0.93
N SER A 246 -9.62 -3.39 2.24
CA SER A 246 -10.12 -2.16 2.88
C SER A 246 -9.08 -1.41 3.75
N ASP A 247 -7.81 -1.82 3.72
CA ASP A 247 -6.72 -1.22 4.48
C ASP A 247 -6.16 0.02 3.75
N TRP A 248 -7.06 0.97 3.48
CA TRP A 248 -6.72 2.19 2.77
C TRP A 248 -7.60 3.38 3.17
N ARG A 249 -7.07 4.57 2.91
CA ARG A 249 -7.78 5.84 3.03
C ARG A 249 -7.63 6.61 1.72
N GLY A 250 -8.67 7.32 1.34
CA GLY A 250 -8.58 8.31 0.28
C GLY A 250 -7.99 9.66 0.65
N VAL A 251 -7.20 10.21 -0.27
CA VAL A 251 -6.56 11.52 -0.19
C VAL A 251 -7.11 12.57 -1.19
N THR A 252 -7.45 12.22 -2.44
CA THR A 252 -7.95 13.13 -3.52
C THR A 252 -8.89 12.50 -4.56
N ASP A 253 -10.10 12.94 -4.93
CA ASP A 253 -11.06 12.25 -5.88
C ASP A 253 -10.63 11.00 -6.73
N TYR A 254 -11.48 9.96 -6.83
CA TYR A 254 -11.18 8.75 -7.63
C TYR A 254 -10.71 9.09 -9.05
N ASP A 255 -9.56 8.53 -9.43
CA ASP A 255 -8.90 8.81 -10.67
C ASP A 255 -8.66 7.56 -11.52
N ALA A 256 -9.58 7.27 -12.44
CA ALA A 256 -9.41 6.16 -13.38
C ALA A 256 -8.12 6.26 -14.23
N PHE A 257 -7.47 7.43 -14.31
CA PHE A 257 -6.23 7.64 -15.05
C PHE A 257 -4.98 7.63 -14.17
N SER A 258 -5.12 7.43 -12.85
CA SER A 258 -4.02 7.45 -11.89
C SER A 258 -2.89 6.53 -12.33
N VAL A 259 -1.65 6.95 -12.03
CA VAL A 259 -0.48 6.09 -12.15
C VAL A 259 -0.65 4.78 -11.38
N MET A 260 -1.44 4.77 -10.30
CA MET A 260 -1.71 3.60 -9.45
C MET A 260 -2.90 2.76 -9.94
N HIS A 261 -3.46 3.05 -11.12
CA HIS A 261 -4.64 2.33 -11.63
C HIS A 261 -4.30 1.30 -12.70
N TYR A 262 -4.75 0.07 -12.49
CA TYR A 262 -4.60 -1.03 -13.44
C TYR A 262 -5.68 -1.04 -14.53
N PRO A 263 -5.33 -1.12 -15.82
CA PRO A 263 -6.32 -1.10 -16.90
C PRO A 263 -7.21 -2.33 -16.97
N GLN A 264 -6.71 -3.49 -16.55
CA GLN A 264 -7.52 -4.69 -16.35
C GLN A 264 -8.58 -4.54 -15.23
N CYS A 265 -8.49 -3.45 -14.45
CA CYS A 265 -9.37 -3.13 -13.33
C CYS A 265 -10.24 -1.88 -13.58
N ASN A 266 -10.47 -1.51 -14.85
CA ASN A 266 -11.13 -0.26 -15.30
C ASN A 266 -10.28 1.01 -15.27
N GLY A 267 -8.96 0.88 -15.18
CA GLY A 267 -8.06 2.01 -15.43
C GLY A 267 -8.17 2.49 -16.87
N MET A 268 -8.35 3.80 -17.04
CA MET A 268 -8.45 4.48 -18.33
C MET A 268 -7.13 5.14 -18.77
N GLY A 269 -6.08 5.04 -17.93
CA GLY A 269 -4.73 5.47 -18.27
C GLY A 269 -4.23 4.86 -19.57
N ASP A 270 -3.43 5.60 -20.33
CA ASP A 270 -2.88 5.18 -21.63
C ASP A 270 -1.66 4.24 -21.52
N TRP A 271 -1.44 3.66 -20.33
CA TRP A 271 -0.28 2.86 -19.94
C TRP A 271 1.08 3.57 -19.95
N SER A 272 1.13 4.90 -20.14
CA SER A 272 2.38 5.66 -19.91
C SER A 272 2.77 5.74 -18.44
N LEU A 273 1.80 5.46 -17.54
CA LEU A 273 1.92 5.50 -16.08
C LEU A 273 2.48 6.85 -15.61
N THR A 274 2.02 7.96 -16.19
CA THR A 274 2.40 9.32 -15.80
C THR A 274 1.55 9.82 -14.64
N LEU A 275 2.13 10.67 -13.77
CA LEU A 275 1.37 11.24 -12.65
C LEU A 275 0.29 12.20 -13.16
N THR A 276 -0.96 11.96 -12.76
CA THR A 276 -2.09 12.86 -13.00
C THR A 276 -2.05 14.07 -12.06
N ALA A 277 -3.03 14.98 -12.15
CA ALA A 277 -3.15 16.09 -11.20
C ALA A 277 -3.53 15.61 -9.78
N MET A 278 -4.31 14.53 -9.69
CA MET A 278 -4.74 13.91 -8.44
C MET A 278 -3.56 13.20 -7.77
N ASP A 279 -2.80 12.39 -8.51
CA ASP A 279 -1.57 11.76 -7.99
C ASP A 279 -0.60 12.79 -7.37
N LYS A 280 -0.36 13.90 -8.10
CA LYS A 280 0.57 14.96 -7.69
C LYS A 280 0.08 15.72 -6.47
N SER A 281 -1.20 16.07 -6.43
CA SER A 281 -1.76 16.81 -5.30
C SER A 281 -1.85 15.90 -4.07
N GLY A 282 -2.24 14.64 -4.23
CA GLY A 282 -2.38 13.68 -3.15
C GLY A 282 -1.07 13.42 -2.41
N VAL A 283 -0.01 13.09 -3.14
CA VAL A 283 1.31 12.90 -2.54
C VAL A 283 1.85 14.19 -1.90
N ALA A 284 1.64 15.35 -2.53
CA ALA A 284 2.03 16.64 -1.98
C ALA A 284 1.22 17.00 -0.72
N CYS A 285 -0.02 16.55 -0.60
CA CYS A 285 -0.80 16.70 0.62
C CYS A 285 -0.29 15.82 1.77
N LEU A 286 0.19 14.61 1.46
CA LEU A 286 0.75 13.70 2.45
C LEU A 286 2.12 14.18 2.97
N TYR A 287 3.00 14.62 2.08
CA TYR A 287 4.39 14.94 2.42
C TYR A 287 4.68 16.44 2.51
N GLY A 288 3.79 17.31 2.04
CA GLY A 288 4.07 18.72 1.77
C GLY A 288 4.45 18.93 0.30
N ALA A 289 4.26 20.16 -0.18
CA ALA A 289 4.55 20.51 -1.57
C ALA A 289 6.04 20.73 -1.79
N ALA A 290 6.57 20.19 -2.90
CA ALA A 290 7.91 20.55 -3.38
C ALA A 290 8.02 22.05 -3.68
N THR A 291 9.25 22.57 -3.66
CA THR A 291 9.49 23.99 -3.99
C THR A 291 8.97 24.33 -5.39
N GLY A 292 8.03 25.27 -5.47
CA GLY A 292 7.44 25.70 -6.74
C GLY A 292 6.24 24.87 -7.21
N PHE A 293 5.92 23.76 -6.54
CA PHE A 293 4.65 23.07 -6.72
C PHE A 293 3.56 23.75 -5.88
N GLN A 294 2.33 23.76 -6.38
CA GLN A 294 1.16 24.28 -5.66
C GLN A 294 0.14 23.16 -5.56
N ILE A 295 -0.23 22.82 -4.32
CA ILE A 295 -1.30 21.86 -4.07
C ILE A 295 -2.61 22.49 -4.52
N ASP A 296 -3.38 21.75 -5.33
CA ASP A 296 -4.76 22.12 -5.58
C ASP A 296 -5.60 21.79 -4.35
N THR A 297 -5.92 22.82 -3.57
CA THR A 297 -6.66 22.65 -2.31
C THR A 297 -8.13 22.25 -2.51
N SER A 298 -8.62 22.25 -3.75
CA SER A 298 -9.93 21.65 -4.08
C SER A 298 -9.85 20.14 -4.24
N ILE A 299 -8.65 19.60 -4.47
CA ILE A 299 -8.36 18.18 -4.66
C ILE A 299 -7.96 17.53 -3.32
N CYS A 300 -7.15 18.22 -2.49
CA CYS A 300 -6.89 17.83 -1.10
C CYS A 300 -6.50 19.02 -0.24
N MET A 301 -6.90 19.02 1.04
CA MET A 301 -6.52 20.08 1.99
C MET A 301 -5.29 19.65 2.81
N PRO A 302 -4.13 20.32 2.68
CA PRO A 302 -2.96 20.03 3.53
C PRO A 302 -3.21 20.46 4.98
N ALA A 303 -2.76 19.66 5.94
CA ALA A 303 -2.82 20.00 7.37
C ALA A 303 -1.97 21.26 7.66
N GLY A 304 -2.53 22.20 8.43
CA GLY A 304 -2.00 23.56 8.52
C GLY A 304 -0.94 23.78 9.60
N GLY A 305 0.35 23.75 9.24
CA GLY A 305 1.45 24.42 9.98
C GLY A 305 2.05 23.68 11.19
N ALA A 306 3.39 23.62 11.26
CA ALA A 306 4.16 22.78 12.18
C ALA A 306 3.82 22.96 13.70
N PRO A 307 3.27 21.92 14.35
CA PRO A 307 2.96 21.90 15.77
C PRO A 307 4.13 21.32 16.59
N VAL A 308 4.27 21.75 17.86
CA VAL A 308 5.33 21.25 18.76
C VAL A 308 4.88 19.92 19.37
N PRO A 309 5.64 18.82 19.22
CA PRO A 309 5.31 17.54 19.82
C PRO A 309 5.45 17.59 21.36
N VAL A 310 4.42 17.13 22.06
CA VAL A 310 4.46 16.79 23.49
C VAL A 310 4.88 15.34 23.61
N ILE A 311 5.93 15.06 24.38
CA ILE A 311 6.47 13.70 24.55
C ILE A 311 6.37 13.29 26.03
N GLU A 312 5.82 12.12 26.30
CA GLU A 312 5.72 11.50 27.62
C GLU A 312 6.23 10.06 27.57
N SER A 313 6.98 9.62 28.58
CA SER A 313 7.50 8.25 28.67
C SER A 313 7.03 7.57 29.94
N PHE A 314 6.68 6.28 29.82
CA PHE A 314 6.14 5.43 30.87
C PHE A 314 6.96 4.14 30.97
N GLY A 315 7.25 3.70 32.20
CA GLY A 315 8.02 2.49 32.47
C GLY A 315 9.44 2.77 32.95
N PRO A 316 10.30 1.74 33.00
CA PRO A 316 10.02 0.36 32.60
C PRO A 316 8.98 -0.34 33.50
N PHE A 317 8.21 -1.27 32.92
CA PHE A 317 7.22 -2.10 33.59
C PHE A 317 7.43 -3.58 33.28
N GLN A 318 6.95 -4.44 34.17
CA GLN A 318 6.97 -5.90 34.00
C GLN A 318 5.54 -6.39 33.76
N ILE A 319 5.35 -7.29 32.80
CA ILE A 319 4.05 -7.88 32.49
C ILE A 319 4.15 -9.40 32.39
N ALA A 320 3.19 -10.10 33.00
CA ALA A 320 3.09 -11.55 32.92
C ALA A 320 2.23 -11.97 31.72
N GLN A 321 2.43 -13.19 31.22
CA GLN A 321 1.59 -13.77 30.18
C GLN A 321 0.10 -13.75 30.58
N GLY A 322 -0.75 -13.27 29.68
CA GLY A 322 -2.20 -13.11 29.84
C GLY A 322 -2.63 -11.92 30.71
N ALA A 323 -1.69 -11.11 31.22
CA ALA A 323 -2.00 -9.91 31.98
C ALA A 323 -2.24 -8.71 31.05
N MET A 324 -3.12 -7.81 31.47
CA MET A 324 -3.36 -6.52 30.81
C MET A 324 -2.99 -5.39 31.75
N GLN A 325 -2.21 -4.42 31.27
CA GLN A 325 -1.80 -3.23 32.01
C GLN A 325 -2.21 -1.97 31.27
N MET A 326 -3.05 -1.13 31.89
CA MET A 326 -3.30 0.22 31.40
C MET A 326 -2.06 1.09 31.64
N VAL A 327 -1.60 1.80 30.62
CA VAL A 327 -0.42 2.69 30.67
C VAL A 327 -0.87 4.13 30.91
N MET A 328 -1.75 4.64 30.04
CA MET A 328 -2.26 5.99 30.15
C MET A 328 -3.65 6.14 29.55
N GLN A 329 -4.34 7.20 29.95
CA GLN A 329 -5.53 7.70 29.30
C GLN A 329 -5.50 9.22 29.34
N ALA A 330 -5.65 9.87 28.19
CA ALA A 330 -5.55 11.32 28.07
C ALA A 330 -6.54 11.88 27.06
N PRO A 331 -6.96 13.15 27.21
CA PRO A 331 -7.71 13.82 26.16
C PRO A 331 -6.85 14.00 24.91
N VAL A 332 -7.48 13.93 23.74
CA VAL A 332 -6.86 14.19 22.43
C VAL A 332 -7.66 15.22 21.66
N VAL A 333 -6.98 16.00 20.81
CA VAL A 333 -7.60 17.00 19.95
C VAL A 333 -7.70 16.41 18.54
N PRO A 334 -8.89 16.39 17.91
CA PRO A 334 -9.03 16.02 16.50
C PRO A 334 -8.04 16.76 15.61
N GLY A 335 -7.41 16.05 14.68
CA GLY A 335 -6.35 16.56 13.82
C GLY A 335 -4.93 16.49 14.42
N SER A 336 -4.78 16.10 15.70
CA SER A 336 -3.44 15.93 16.29
C SER A 336 -2.80 14.63 15.82
N ARG A 337 -1.50 14.60 15.57
CA ARG A 337 -0.74 13.37 15.41
C ARG A 337 -0.37 12.78 16.76
N PHE A 338 -0.84 11.58 17.07
CA PHE A 338 -0.56 10.81 18.27
C PHE A 338 0.28 9.57 17.92
N ARG A 339 1.41 9.41 18.57
CA ARG A 339 2.30 8.25 18.46
C ARG A 339 2.51 7.62 19.82
N ALA A 340 2.43 6.30 19.94
CA ALA A 340 2.80 5.51 21.12
C ALA A 340 3.80 4.44 20.65
N GLU A 341 5.01 4.49 21.16
CA GLU A 341 6.11 3.59 20.83
C GLU A 341 6.52 2.80 22.07
N MET A 342 6.39 1.50 22.01
CA MET A 342 6.81 0.57 23.04
C MET A 342 8.18 -0.01 22.68
N THR A 343 9.03 -0.17 23.69
CA THR A 343 10.32 -0.89 23.58
C THR A 343 10.47 -1.84 24.76
N GLY A 344 11.23 -2.93 24.60
CA GLY A 344 11.45 -3.84 25.73
C GLY A 344 11.99 -5.24 25.40
N SER A 345 11.50 -6.24 26.13
CA SER A 345 11.86 -7.65 25.96
C SER A 345 10.67 -8.59 26.22
N GLY A 346 10.73 -9.81 25.71
CA GLY A 346 9.58 -10.73 25.68
C GLY A 346 8.62 -10.40 24.53
N ASP A 347 7.35 -10.76 24.69
CA ASP A 347 6.27 -10.48 23.72
C ASP A 347 5.08 -9.74 24.37
N PRO A 348 5.30 -8.53 24.93
CA PRO A 348 4.21 -7.63 25.25
C PRO A 348 3.67 -6.99 23.97
N ASP A 349 2.35 -6.89 23.88
CA ASP A 349 1.62 -6.28 22.78
C ASP A 349 1.02 -4.92 23.20
N LEU A 350 1.19 -3.89 22.37
CA LEU A 350 0.64 -2.55 22.55
C LEU A 350 -0.79 -2.46 22.02
N TYR A 351 -1.69 -1.88 22.81
CA TYR A 351 -3.09 -1.63 22.46
C TYR A 351 -3.44 -0.17 22.70
N VAL A 352 -4.00 0.49 21.69
CA VAL A 352 -4.50 1.87 21.76
C VAL A 352 -5.97 1.90 21.37
N LYS A 353 -6.78 2.67 22.10
CA LYS A 353 -8.21 2.86 21.86
C LYS A 353 -8.60 4.32 22.05
N LEU A 354 -9.33 4.87 21.09
CA LEU A 354 -10.03 6.14 21.13
C LEU A 354 -11.43 5.97 21.70
N ASP A 355 -11.83 6.92 22.55
CA ASP A 355 -13.13 6.99 23.26
C ASP A 355 -13.58 5.65 23.88
N GLY A 356 -12.67 5.00 24.59
CA GLY A 356 -12.96 3.75 25.27
C GLY A 356 -11.71 3.13 25.91
N PRO A 357 -11.86 2.09 26.73
CA PRO A 357 -10.72 1.36 27.27
C PRO A 357 -10.06 0.52 26.19
N ALA A 358 -8.73 0.54 26.14
CA ALA A 358 -7.96 -0.39 25.33
C ALA A 358 -8.03 -1.80 25.95
N LEU A 359 -8.54 -2.76 25.18
CA LEU A 359 -8.75 -4.16 25.58
C LEU A 359 -8.26 -5.09 24.47
N VAL A 360 -7.97 -6.35 24.83
CA VAL A 360 -7.60 -7.40 23.85
C VAL A 360 -8.67 -7.60 22.76
N SER A 361 -9.93 -7.35 23.08
CA SER A 361 -11.07 -7.45 22.16
C SER A 361 -11.59 -6.10 21.64
N SER A 362 -10.97 -4.98 22.02
CA SER A 362 -11.42 -3.64 21.63
C SER A 362 -10.26 -2.66 21.61
N TYR A 363 -9.81 -2.34 20.40
CA TYR A 363 -8.69 -1.45 20.14
C TYR A 363 -8.90 -0.79 18.77
N ASP A 364 -8.26 0.35 18.58
CA ASP A 364 -8.19 1.04 17.29
C ASP A 364 -6.78 0.92 16.69
N CYS A 365 -5.74 0.79 17.51
CA CYS A 365 -4.41 0.45 17.05
C CYS A 365 -3.77 -0.64 17.91
N ARG A 366 -3.19 -1.63 17.25
CA ARG A 366 -2.37 -2.71 17.82
C ARG A 366 -1.32 -3.08 16.78
N PRO A 367 -0.03 -2.75 16.96
CA PRO A 367 1.01 -3.12 16.02
C PRO A 367 1.20 -4.64 16.01
N TYR A 368 1.62 -5.21 14.88
CA TYR A 368 1.74 -6.66 14.70
C TYR A 368 3.21 -7.05 14.53
N THR A 369 4.02 -6.70 15.53
CA THR A 369 5.44 -7.08 15.53
C THR A 369 5.65 -8.39 16.29
N ALA A 370 6.78 -9.05 16.07
CA ALA A 370 7.19 -10.16 16.93
C ALA A 370 8.13 -9.57 17.99
N GLY A 371 7.68 -9.48 19.24
CA GLY A 371 8.44 -8.92 20.35
C GLY A 371 7.93 -7.57 20.87
N ALA A 372 8.69 -6.98 21.79
CA ALA A 372 8.27 -5.83 22.59
C ALA A 372 8.35 -4.45 21.89
N ASP A 373 8.89 -4.37 20.68
CA ASP A 373 9.16 -3.11 19.98
C ASP A 373 8.00 -2.77 19.02
N GLU A 374 6.99 -2.04 19.53
CA GLU A 374 5.71 -1.83 18.84
C GLU A 374 5.39 -0.34 18.71
N THR A 375 4.83 0.12 17.58
CA THR A 375 4.47 1.54 17.41
C THR A 375 3.06 1.73 16.83
N CYS A 376 2.25 2.54 17.51
CA CYS A 376 1.00 3.11 17.01
C CYS A 376 1.20 4.59 16.69
N ASP A 377 1.05 5.05 15.44
CA ASP A 377 1.24 6.46 15.05
C ASP A 377 0.12 6.92 14.10
N PHE A 378 -0.70 7.89 14.53
CA PHE A 378 -1.94 8.26 13.86
C PHE A 378 -2.38 9.71 14.03
N GLU A 379 -3.21 10.19 13.11
CA GLU A 379 -3.96 11.43 13.31
C GLU A 379 -5.28 11.14 14.06
N VAL A 380 -5.61 11.97 15.05
CA VAL A 380 -6.83 11.82 15.85
C VAL A 380 -8.05 12.18 14.99
N PRO A 381 -9.00 11.25 14.74
CA PRO A 381 -10.16 11.51 13.89
C PRO A 381 -11.13 12.56 14.46
N ALA A 382 -11.93 13.15 13.58
CA ALA A 382 -13.03 14.04 13.98
C ALA A 382 -14.00 13.33 14.95
N GLY A 383 -14.49 14.09 15.93
CA GLY A 383 -15.43 13.57 16.94
C GLY A 383 -14.79 12.71 18.04
N ARG A 384 -13.47 12.46 17.98
CA ARG A 384 -12.72 11.73 19.02
C ARG A 384 -12.15 12.70 20.05
N SER A 385 -12.18 12.31 21.32
CA SER A 385 -11.80 13.22 22.41
C SER A 385 -10.90 12.61 23.47
N LEU A 386 -10.76 11.28 23.47
CA LEU A 386 -9.99 10.54 24.46
C LEU A 386 -9.17 9.44 23.79
N VAL A 387 -7.96 9.20 24.26
CA VAL A 387 -7.13 8.04 23.91
C VAL A 387 -6.76 7.28 25.17
N SER A 388 -6.76 5.96 25.07
CA SER A 388 -6.30 5.02 26.09
C SER A 388 -5.20 4.15 25.49
N VAL A 389 -4.10 3.97 26.22
CA VAL A 389 -2.98 3.10 25.84
C VAL A 389 -2.82 2.04 26.92
N ALA A 390 -2.76 0.78 26.51
CA ALA A 390 -2.57 -0.37 27.37
C ALA A 390 -1.63 -1.39 26.72
N VAL A 391 -1.08 -2.31 27.51
CA VAL A 391 -0.18 -3.37 27.05
C VAL A 391 -0.67 -4.72 27.57
N HIS A 392 -0.68 -5.72 26.70
CA HIS A 392 -1.05 -7.10 27.01
C HIS A 392 0.19 -7.99 26.96
N GLY A 393 0.44 -8.83 27.95
CA GLY A 393 1.52 -9.81 27.87
C GLY A 393 1.10 -11.02 27.05
N TYR A 394 1.37 -11.07 25.75
CA TYR A 394 1.19 -12.32 24.99
C TYR A 394 2.14 -13.39 25.51
N GLU A 395 3.39 -12.99 25.74
CA GLU A 395 4.33 -13.65 26.64
C GLU A 395 4.75 -12.69 27.76
N ALA A 396 5.39 -13.24 28.81
CA ALA A 396 5.93 -12.41 29.87
C ALA A 396 7.09 -11.55 29.35
N GLY A 397 7.20 -10.30 29.82
CA GLY A 397 8.17 -9.36 29.30
C GLY A 397 8.35 -8.10 30.15
N GLU A 398 9.29 -7.27 29.71
CA GLU A 398 9.51 -5.91 30.20
C GLU A 398 9.17 -4.92 29.08
N PHE A 399 8.55 -3.80 29.40
CA PHE A 399 8.25 -2.77 28.39
C PHE A 399 8.34 -1.34 28.94
N SER A 400 8.66 -0.39 28.06
CA SER A 400 8.53 1.06 28.26
C SER A 400 7.77 1.65 27.08
N VAL A 401 6.88 2.61 27.32
CA VAL A 401 6.09 3.27 26.25
C VAL A 401 6.44 4.76 26.21
N THR A 402 6.76 5.28 25.03
CA THR A 402 6.90 6.72 24.75
C THR A 402 5.75 7.19 23.88
N VAL A 403 4.98 8.14 24.38
CA VAL A 403 3.86 8.76 23.67
C VAL A 403 4.27 10.15 23.19
N THR A 404 4.07 10.44 21.91
CA THR A 404 4.28 11.73 21.28
C THR A 404 2.95 12.24 20.72
N SER A 405 2.47 13.40 21.15
CA SER A 405 1.26 14.04 20.63
C SER A 405 1.59 15.41 20.07
N THR A 406 1.23 15.66 18.82
CA THR A 406 1.50 16.89 18.08
C THR A 406 0.15 17.44 17.66
N GLN A 407 -0.29 18.58 18.23
CA GLN A 407 -1.59 19.19 17.89
C GLN A 407 -1.69 19.50 16.39
N PRO A 408 -2.88 19.72 15.77
CA PRO A 408 -2.96 20.10 14.36
C PRO A 408 -2.28 21.43 14.03
#